data_AF-A0A4U6XKJ5-F1
#
_entry.id   AF-A0A4U6XKJ5-F1
#
_cell.length_a   1.000
_cell.length_b   1.000
_cell.length_c   1.000
_cell.angle_alpha   90.00
_cell.angle_beta   90.00
_cell.angle_gamma   90.00
#
_symmetry.space_group_name_H-M   'P 1'
#
loop_
_entity.id
_entity.type
_entity.pdbx_description
1 polymer ?
#
loop_
_entity_poly.entity_id
_entity_poly.type
_entity_poly.pdbx_seq_one_letter_code
_entity_poly.pdbx_strand_id
1 'polypeptide(L)'
;MALPSQDLDASKSCACVCANSCSRFSSSLSHDDIPSCCPTSSFSCSLLLQFTASKIEIQEDQRHPPFSPPCRCLSSQPLHHCGEGAHGPEHSFTPDIFSSPVLLRRKWPLFVLAVAANTYILVLYSHSYTSTRADQTTTTTTTTTAIYFISLLDSLYLILVNMVANIGGLAARAVFLMSTRPLVQRADTAAYTSNAVDAISTLQTSWYDAGTGLWDNAWWNSANAFTTLADFADLNRDAANELNIGGVLMNTFTQAQKATATAAKSISSLGLVTTSYAITKRENPLPLEARQFSAQGFPNFINEYYDDEGWWALGLIRAFDITRDQDYLDMAVRIFADMKTGGNTTCDGGIYWSKDRKYVNAIANELYLSVAASLANRITSDKASYLNIATSQWAWFKASGMINDEGTINDGLDGDCQNNGANVWSYNQGVVLGALVELSRATGDKSVLTDASNIAKAAIKRLADSKGVLHDTCEPNCGSDGNQFKGIFVRNLRYLHAVAPQKDFKTFLLKNADSNWSKNRDGQGKLGVVWSGPAQGVSGPTHSSALDSIVAAMAVA
;
A
#
# COMPACT_ATOMS: atom_id res chain seq x y z
N MET A 1 2.55 -5.93 72.22
CA MET A 1 2.42 -7.40 72.35
C MET A 1 2.32 -7.95 70.94
N ALA A 2 3.43 -8.35 70.32
CA ALA A 2 4.20 -9.59 70.51
C ALA A 2 3.82 -10.63 69.42
N LEU A 3 4.81 -10.94 68.58
CA LEU A 3 4.92 -12.12 67.70
C LEU A 3 4.82 -13.43 68.52
N PRO A 4 4.58 -14.62 67.90
CA PRO A 4 5.56 -15.40 67.09
C PRO A 4 4.95 -15.97 65.79
N SER A 5 5.61 -16.16 64.63
CA SER A 5 6.83 -16.88 64.20
C SER A 5 6.79 -18.42 64.40
N GLN A 6 6.69 -19.19 63.30
CA GLN A 6 7.45 -20.43 62.92
C GLN A 6 7.16 -20.70 61.42
N ASP A 7 8.11 -20.56 60.48
CA ASP A 7 9.24 -21.44 60.10
C ASP A 7 8.83 -22.80 59.48
N LEU A 8 9.05 -22.98 58.16
CA LEU A 8 10.03 -23.93 57.57
C LEU A 8 9.85 -24.16 56.04
N ASP A 9 10.88 -23.71 55.31
CA ASP A 9 11.62 -24.32 54.19
C ASP A 9 10.96 -24.96 52.93
N ALA A 10 11.23 -24.28 51.80
CA ALA A 10 12.13 -24.71 50.71
C ALA A 10 11.96 -26.11 50.04
N SER A 11 11.61 -26.08 48.75
CA SER A 11 12.57 -26.19 47.63
C SER A 11 12.10 -27.03 46.41
N LYS A 12 12.59 -26.58 45.24
CA LYS A 12 12.93 -27.32 44.01
C LYS A 12 11.81 -27.68 43.01
N SER A 13 11.70 -26.79 42.02
CA SER A 13 11.48 -27.19 40.62
C SER A 13 12.76 -27.82 40.05
N CYS A 14 12.62 -28.91 39.29
CA CYS A 14 13.55 -29.30 38.24
C CYS A 14 12.77 -30.07 37.17
N ALA A 15 12.63 -29.44 36.00
CA ALA A 15 12.40 -30.14 34.75
C ALA A 15 13.75 -30.68 34.26
N CYS A 16 13.76 -31.92 33.76
CA CYS A 16 14.79 -32.37 32.83
C CYS A 16 14.14 -33.14 31.70
N VAL A 17 14.40 -32.62 30.51
CA VAL A 17 14.37 -33.25 29.20
C VAL A 17 15.32 -34.46 29.21
N CYS A 18 14.94 -35.55 28.55
CA CYS A 18 15.90 -36.34 27.77
C CYS A 18 15.20 -37.17 26.68
N ALA A 19 15.91 -37.22 25.57
CA ALA A 19 15.53 -37.64 24.23
C ALA A 19 15.63 -39.16 23.97
N ASN A 20 15.26 -39.49 22.72
CA ASN A 20 15.41 -40.74 21.95
C ASN A 20 14.12 -41.58 21.89
N SER A 21 13.58 -41.89 20.71
CA SER A 21 14.29 -42.73 19.73
C SER A 21 13.65 -42.61 18.33
N CYS A 22 14.48 -42.43 17.30
CA CYS A 22 14.13 -42.80 15.93
C CYS A 22 13.97 -44.32 15.83
N SER A 23 12.92 -44.78 15.16
CA SER A 23 13.00 -46.03 14.40
C SER A 23 12.09 -46.02 13.17
N ARG A 24 12.74 -46.29 12.03
CA ARG A 24 12.24 -46.90 10.78
C ARG A 24 11.23 -46.13 9.95
N PHE A 25 11.70 -45.67 8.77
CA PHE A 25 11.18 -46.21 7.52
C PHE A 25 12.29 -46.28 6.47
N SER A 26 12.30 -47.41 5.77
CA SER A 26 13.20 -47.80 4.70
C SER A 26 12.93 -47.04 3.41
N SER A 27 13.97 -46.63 2.69
CA SER A 27 14.08 -46.93 1.26
C SER A 27 15.53 -46.75 0.78
N SER A 28 15.90 -47.70 -0.06
CA SER A 28 17.15 -47.90 -0.79
C SER A 28 17.71 -46.65 -1.49
N LEU A 29 19.04 -46.47 -1.47
CA LEU A 29 19.89 -46.32 -2.66
C LEU A 29 21.38 -46.28 -2.25
N SER A 30 22.24 -46.59 -3.22
CA SER A 30 23.57 -47.20 -3.17
C SER A 30 24.76 -46.34 -2.70
N HIS A 31 25.83 -47.03 -2.31
CA HIS A 31 27.20 -46.55 -2.04
C HIS A 31 27.82 -45.77 -3.22
N ASP A 32 28.67 -44.76 -2.98
CA ASP A 32 30.15 -44.89 -2.84
C ASP A 32 30.81 -43.50 -2.62
N ASP A 33 32.03 -43.57 -2.04
CA ASP A 33 33.13 -42.58 -2.02
C ASP A 33 33.24 -41.48 -0.93
N ILE A 34 34.10 -41.80 0.06
CA ILE A 34 34.95 -40.94 0.91
C ILE A 34 36.35 -40.90 0.23
N PRO A 35 37.11 -39.78 0.14
CA PRO A 35 37.99 -39.28 1.23
C PRO A 35 38.24 -37.74 1.17
N SER A 36 38.84 -36.99 2.10
CA SER A 36 39.70 -37.20 3.27
C SER A 36 40.00 -35.81 3.90
N CYS A 37 40.26 -35.81 5.22
CA CYS A 37 41.22 -34.97 5.98
C CYS A 37 41.13 -33.43 6.04
N CYS A 38 41.05 -32.95 7.30
CA CYS A 38 41.33 -31.59 7.79
C CYS A 38 42.75 -31.07 7.42
N PRO A 39 43.04 -29.78 7.68
CA PRO A 39 43.69 -29.46 8.97
C PRO A 39 43.33 -28.10 9.62
N THR A 40 43.37 -28.08 10.98
CA THR A 40 43.97 -27.09 11.93
C THR A 40 43.66 -25.58 11.80
N SER A 41 43.55 -24.72 12.82
CA SER A 41 43.77 -24.66 14.28
C SER A 41 43.26 -23.24 14.69
N SER A 42 43.07 -22.76 15.93
CA SER A 42 43.85 -22.88 17.16
C SER A 42 43.22 -21.98 18.28
N PHE A 43 43.34 -22.42 19.54
CA PHE A 43 43.56 -21.64 20.80
C PHE A 43 42.49 -20.63 21.29
N SER A 44 42.18 -20.44 22.59
CA SER A 44 42.59 -21.04 23.87
C SER A 44 41.70 -20.42 24.99
N CYS A 45 41.33 -21.14 26.05
CA CYS A 45 41.61 -20.77 27.45
C CYS A 45 41.03 -21.78 28.49
N SER A 46 41.97 -22.41 29.19
CA SER A 46 42.00 -22.95 30.57
C SER A 46 41.12 -22.21 31.60
N LEU A 47 40.76 -22.72 32.80
CA LEU A 47 40.81 -23.98 33.54
C LEU A 47 40.27 -23.62 34.95
N LEU A 48 39.47 -24.48 35.60
CA LEU A 48 39.63 -24.98 36.99
C LEU A 48 38.31 -25.52 37.56
N LEU A 49 38.32 -26.83 37.80
CA LEU A 49 37.37 -27.61 38.61
C LEU A 49 37.98 -27.83 40.00
N GLN A 50 37.12 -27.91 41.02
CA GLN A 50 37.40 -28.66 42.24
C GLN A 50 36.30 -29.72 42.47
N PHE A 51 36.76 -30.94 42.75
CA PHE A 51 36.03 -32.18 43.00
C PHE A 51 35.36 -32.18 44.40
N THR A 52 34.31 -32.97 44.67
CA THR A 52 34.38 -34.37 45.18
C THR A 52 32.94 -34.94 45.26
N ALA A 53 32.62 -36.09 44.63
CA ALA A 53 32.57 -37.47 45.17
C ALA A 53 31.63 -37.61 46.40
N SER A 54 30.56 -38.42 46.47
CA SER A 54 30.44 -39.90 46.31
C SER A 54 28.93 -40.25 46.50
N LYS A 55 28.26 -41.10 45.70
CA LYS A 55 28.22 -42.58 45.65
C LYS A 55 27.07 -43.19 46.49
N ILE A 56 26.48 -44.28 45.96
CA ILE A 56 25.65 -45.35 46.58
C ILE A 56 24.12 -45.14 46.52
N GLU A 57 23.24 -46.12 46.27
CA GLU A 57 23.23 -47.44 45.62
C GLU A 57 21.76 -47.94 45.69
N ILE A 58 21.33 -48.51 44.57
CA ILE A 58 20.24 -49.46 44.24
C ILE A 58 19.43 -50.11 45.39
N GLN A 59 18.09 -50.17 45.28
CA GLN A 59 17.32 -51.44 45.41
C GLN A 59 15.88 -51.42 44.86
N GLU A 60 15.52 -52.56 44.27
CA GLU A 60 14.31 -52.96 43.54
C GLU A 60 13.03 -53.04 44.41
N ASP A 61 11.84 -53.00 43.77
CA ASP A 61 11.01 -54.20 43.46
C ASP A 61 9.47 -53.96 43.51
N GLN A 62 8.84 -54.16 42.35
CA GLN A 62 7.52 -54.75 41.99
C GLN A 62 6.16 -54.32 42.63
N ARG A 63 5.17 -54.04 41.75
CA ARG A 63 4.13 -55.00 41.27
C ARG A 63 3.02 -54.31 40.45
N HIS A 64 2.54 -55.02 39.42
CA HIS A 64 1.41 -54.73 38.50
C HIS A 64 0.01 -55.01 39.15
N PRO A 65 -1.14 -55.09 38.41
CA PRO A 65 -2.07 -54.04 37.90
C PRO A 65 -3.55 -54.47 38.23
N PRO A 66 -4.61 -54.43 37.36
CA PRO A 66 -5.13 -53.49 36.34
C PRO A 66 -6.66 -53.17 36.51
N PHE A 67 -7.25 -52.32 35.65
CA PHE A 67 -8.43 -52.59 34.77
C PHE A 67 -9.23 -51.33 34.35
N SER A 68 -9.31 -51.12 33.03
CA SER A 68 -10.37 -50.39 32.26
C SER A 68 -11.56 -51.36 31.98
N PRO A 69 -12.64 -51.12 31.16
CA PRO A 69 -12.88 -50.17 30.04
C PRO A 69 -14.40 -49.75 29.87
N PRO A 70 -15.06 -49.58 28.68
CA PRO A 70 -14.70 -49.14 27.32
C PRO A 70 -15.66 -48.06 26.66
N CYS A 71 -15.29 -47.66 25.43
CA CYS A 71 -15.91 -46.77 24.41
C CYS A 71 -17.24 -47.24 23.75
N ARG A 72 -17.88 -46.34 22.95
CA ARG A 72 -18.69 -46.67 21.75
C ARG A 72 -18.64 -45.59 20.65
N CYS A 73 -18.55 -46.05 19.39
CA CYS A 73 -18.86 -45.34 18.13
C CYS A 73 -20.23 -45.79 17.59
N LEU A 74 -20.85 -45.04 16.66
CA LEU A 74 -21.77 -45.57 15.63
C LEU A 74 -21.99 -44.60 14.44
N SER A 75 -22.10 -45.21 13.26
CA SER A 75 -22.31 -44.70 11.90
C SER A 75 -23.79 -44.68 11.47
N SER A 76 -24.18 -43.92 10.42
CA SER A 76 -25.10 -44.40 9.36
C SER A 76 -25.37 -43.39 8.21
N GLN A 77 -25.33 -43.90 6.97
CA GLN A 77 -26.09 -43.57 5.75
C GLN A 77 -26.51 -44.96 5.15
N PRO A 78 -27.35 -45.15 4.08
CA PRO A 78 -27.78 -44.23 2.99
C PRO A 78 -29.26 -44.41 2.52
N LEU A 79 -29.71 -43.72 1.45
CA LEU A 79 -30.73 -44.20 0.48
C LEU A 79 -30.75 -43.40 -0.85
N HIS A 80 -31.01 -44.13 -1.94
CA HIS A 80 -31.00 -43.80 -3.38
C HIS A 80 -32.33 -43.21 -3.91
N HIS A 81 -32.28 -42.45 -5.03
CA HIS A 81 -33.13 -42.71 -6.22
C HIS A 81 -32.62 -42.05 -7.53
N CYS A 82 -32.62 -42.85 -8.61
CA CYS A 82 -32.56 -42.52 -10.05
C CYS A 82 -33.99 -42.14 -10.54
N GLY A 83 -34.30 -41.56 -11.71
CA GLY A 83 -33.58 -41.16 -12.92
C GLY A 83 -34.59 -40.70 -14.02
N GLU A 84 -34.07 -40.52 -15.25
CA GLU A 84 -34.74 -40.38 -16.58
C GLU A 84 -35.48 -39.05 -16.91
N GLY A 85 -35.42 -38.47 -18.12
CA GLY A 85 -34.82 -38.82 -19.42
C GLY A 85 -34.72 -37.55 -20.31
N ALA A 86 -33.66 -37.40 -21.12
CA ALA A 86 -33.55 -37.79 -22.52
C ALA A 86 -34.28 -36.88 -23.53
N HIS A 87 -33.51 -36.13 -24.35
CA HIS A 87 -33.60 -36.04 -25.82
C HIS A 87 -32.53 -35.06 -26.35
N GLY A 88 -31.52 -35.60 -27.07
CA GLY A 88 -30.87 -34.87 -28.18
C GLY A 88 -31.53 -35.29 -29.50
N PRO A 89 -30.88 -35.16 -30.68
CA PRO A 89 -29.64 -34.41 -31.01
C PRO A 89 -29.78 -33.63 -32.34
N GLU A 90 -28.63 -33.28 -32.96
CA GLU A 90 -28.44 -32.94 -34.40
C GLU A 90 -28.75 -31.49 -34.84
N HIS A 91 -28.03 -30.79 -35.73
CA HIS A 91 -26.93 -31.02 -36.70
C HIS A 91 -26.43 -29.58 -37.11
N SER A 92 -25.14 -29.22 -37.07
CA SER A 92 -24.08 -29.34 -38.11
C SER A 92 -23.97 -28.19 -39.17
N PHE A 93 -22.71 -27.85 -39.50
CA PHE A 93 -22.13 -27.16 -40.68
C PHE A 93 -22.33 -25.65 -40.98
N THR A 94 -21.28 -24.85 -40.65
CA THR A 94 -20.37 -23.97 -41.48
C THR A 94 -20.88 -23.14 -42.70
N PRO A 95 -20.05 -22.30 -43.37
CA PRO A 95 -19.95 -20.83 -43.24
C PRO A 95 -20.19 -20.05 -44.57
N ASP A 96 -20.10 -18.71 -44.58
CA ASP A 96 -19.60 -17.83 -45.68
C ASP A 96 -20.02 -16.35 -45.41
N ILE A 97 -19.08 -15.40 -45.20
CA ILE A 97 -18.38 -14.52 -46.17
C ILE A 97 -19.33 -13.67 -47.06
N PHE A 98 -19.32 -12.34 -46.88
CA PHE A 98 -19.10 -11.33 -47.95
C PHE A 98 -18.98 -9.88 -47.39
N SER A 99 -17.80 -9.28 -47.62
CA SER A 99 -17.52 -7.90 -48.09
C SER A 99 -18.21 -6.63 -47.52
N SER A 100 -17.43 -5.86 -46.76
CA SER A 100 -16.91 -4.49 -47.03
C SER A 100 -17.82 -3.23 -47.23
N PRO A 101 -17.28 -2.01 -46.97
CA PRO A 101 -17.97 -0.90 -46.28
C PRO A 101 -18.12 0.39 -47.12
N VAL A 102 -19.07 1.29 -46.79
CA VAL A 102 -19.10 2.66 -47.34
C VAL A 102 -19.75 3.69 -46.38
N LEU A 103 -18.93 4.68 -46.01
CA LEU A 103 -19.15 6.13 -45.76
C LEU A 103 -20.20 6.64 -44.75
N LEU A 104 -19.70 7.38 -43.74
CA LEU A 104 -20.00 8.82 -43.60
C LEU A 104 -19.00 9.52 -42.65
N ARG A 105 -18.06 10.26 -43.26
CA ARG A 105 -17.20 11.25 -42.59
C ARG A 105 -17.95 12.58 -42.48
N ARG A 106 -17.97 13.21 -41.30
CA ARG A 106 -18.18 14.66 -41.13
C ARG A 106 -16.85 15.33 -40.77
N LYS A 107 -16.45 16.28 -41.60
CA LYS A 107 -15.26 17.14 -41.49
C LYS A 107 -15.60 18.43 -40.74
N TRP A 108 -14.67 18.91 -39.92
CA TRP A 108 -14.40 20.32 -39.66
C TRP A 108 -12.89 20.48 -39.43
N PRO A 109 -12.13 21.20 -40.27
CA PRO A 109 -10.75 21.58 -39.98
C PRO A 109 -10.63 23.09 -39.74
N LEU A 110 -10.16 23.46 -38.56
CA LEU A 110 -9.35 24.66 -38.33
C LEU A 110 -7.92 24.15 -38.10
N PHE A 111 -6.92 24.87 -38.63
CA PHE A 111 -5.48 24.55 -38.65
C PHE A 111 -4.91 23.80 -39.88
N VAL A 112 -5.26 24.25 -41.08
CA VAL A 112 -4.37 24.15 -42.27
C VAL A 112 -4.08 25.56 -42.82
N LEU A 113 -3.78 26.51 -41.92
CA LEU A 113 -3.57 27.92 -42.27
C LEU A 113 -2.15 28.43 -42.00
N ALA A 114 -1.15 27.54 -41.88
CA ALA A 114 0.24 27.92 -41.66
C ALA A 114 1.25 27.38 -42.70
N VAL A 115 0.81 26.64 -43.73
CA VAL A 115 1.71 26.08 -44.76
C VAL A 115 1.43 26.61 -46.17
N ALA A 116 0.35 27.37 -46.38
CA ALA A 116 0.01 27.93 -47.70
C ALA A 116 0.63 29.31 -48.00
N ALA A 117 1.42 29.89 -47.09
CA ALA A 117 2.00 31.23 -47.25
C ALA A 117 3.43 31.26 -47.81
N ASN A 118 4.09 30.10 -48.02
CA ASN A 118 5.50 30.04 -48.41
C ASN A 118 5.77 29.41 -49.79
N THR A 119 4.74 29.20 -50.62
CA THR A 119 4.89 28.56 -51.95
C THR A 119 4.49 29.46 -53.12
N TYR A 120 4.26 30.75 -52.88
CA TYR A 120 3.89 31.73 -53.91
C TYR A 120 4.75 33.00 -53.83
N ILE A 121 6.08 32.88 -53.78
CA ILE A 121 7.04 33.90 -54.26
C ILE A 121 8.30 33.10 -54.63
N LEU A 122 8.33 32.50 -55.83
CA LEU A 122 9.56 31.96 -56.46
C LEU A 122 9.41 31.68 -57.97
N VAL A 123 8.35 32.15 -58.63
CA VAL A 123 8.08 31.88 -60.06
C VAL A 123 8.11 33.13 -60.95
N LEU A 124 8.63 34.26 -60.46
CA LEU A 124 8.89 35.41 -61.32
C LEU A 124 10.23 36.01 -60.95
N TYR A 125 11.32 35.48 -61.52
CA TYR A 125 12.54 36.21 -61.94
C TYR A 125 13.55 35.22 -62.54
N SER A 126 13.27 34.74 -63.74
CA SER A 126 14.29 34.22 -64.65
C SER A 126 13.75 34.22 -66.09
N HIS A 127 13.62 35.42 -66.67
CA HIS A 127 13.63 35.57 -68.13
C HIS A 127 14.64 36.67 -68.47
N SER A 128 15.87 36.21 -68.74
CA SER A 128 16.95 37.02 -69.29
C SER A 128 16.59 37.45 -70.71
N TYR A 129 16.42 38.75 -70.93
CA TYR A 129 16.42 39.33 -72.27
C TYR A 129 17.86 39.47 -72.76
N THR A 130 18.18 38.80 -73.87
CA THR A 130 19.40 39.01 -74.63
C THR A 130 19.22 40.18 -75.60
N SER A 131 20.27 41.01 -75.65
CA SER A 131 20.38 42.23 -76.43
C SER A 131 20.49 41.98 -77.93
N THR A 132 19.80 42.79 -78.75
CA THR A 132 20.25 43.16 -80.09
C THR A 132 20.16 44.67 -80.27
N ARG A 133 21.18 45.19 -80.95
CA ARG A 133 21.59 46.59 -81.07
C ARG A 133 20.90 47.24 -82.28
N ALA A 134 20.34 48.43 -82.12
CA ALA A 134 20.10 49.37 -83.21
C ALA A 134 20.01 50.82 -82.69
N ASP A 135 20.19 51.75 -83.61
CA ASP A 135 20.91 53.00 -83.48
C ASP A 135 20.04 54.24 -83.11
N GLN A 136 20.75 55.27 -82.65
CA GLN A 136 20.47 56.72 -82.77
C GLN A 136 19.35 57.47 -82.02
N THR A 137 19.81 58.59 -81.44
CA THR A 137 19.22 59.94 -81.30
C THR A 137 18.29 60.26 -80.12
N THR A 138 18.76 61.21 -79.29
CA THR A 138 18.04 62.27 -78.54
C THR A 138 16.69 61.88 -77.90
N THR A 139 16.49 61.99 -76.59
CA THR A 139 16.37 63.28 -75.90
C THR A 139 16.46 63.05 -74.39
N THR A 140 17.32 63.82 -73.74
CA THR A 140 17.41 63.98 -72.29
C THR A 140 16.09 64.55 -71.73
N THR A 141 15.85 64.36 -70.44
CA THR A 141 14.86 65.08 -69.59
C THR A 141 13.54 64.38 -69.26
N THR A 142 13.50 63.06 -68.99
CA THR A 142 12.42 62.50 -68.13
C THR A 142 12.78 61.22 -67.37
N THR A 143 14.04 60.99 -67.02
CA THR A 143 14.46 59.67 -66.48
C THR A 143 15.09 59.72 -65.09
N THR A 144 15.30 60.91 -64.51
CA THR A 144 15.91 61.01 -63.17
C THR A 144 14.87 61.07 -62.05
N THR A 145 13.66 61.59 -62.29
CA THR A 145 12.58 61.63 -61.27
C THR A 145 11.83 60.31 -61.11
N ALA A 146 11.74 59.49 -62.16
CA ALA A 146 11.08 58.18 -62.09
C ALA A 146 11.90 57.12 -61.32
N ILE A 147 13.24 57.20 -61.40
CA ILE A 147 14.15 56.24 -60.73
C ILE A 147 14.19 56.49 -59.21
N TYR A 148 14.07 57.76 -58.77
CA TYR A 148 13.98 58.08 -57.33
C TYR A 148 12.61 57.76 -56.72
N PHE A 149 11.52 57.80 -57.49
CA PHE A 149 10.19 57.41 -57.00
C PHE A 149 10.05 55.91 -56.81
N ILE A 150 10.62 55.10 -57.71
CA ILE A 150 10.58 53.64 -57.61
C ILE A 150 11.44 53.14 -56.45
N SER A 151 12.63 53.72 -56.22
CA SER A 151 13.50 53.33 -55.10
C SER A 151 12.92 53.72 -53.72
N LEU A 152 12.18 54.83 -53.62
CA LEU A 152 11.49 55.21 -52.39
C LEU A 152 10.30 54.29 -52.09
N LEU A 153 9.55 53.89 -53.13
CA LEU A 153 8.41 52.97 -52.99
C LEU A 153 8.85 51.56 -52.59
N ASP A 154 9.95 51.04 -53.15
CA ASP A 154 10.51 49.75 -52.76
C ASP A 154 11.06 49.77 -51.32
N SER A 155 11.67 50.88 -50.91
CA SER A 155 12.17 51.05 -49.54
C SER A 155 11.02 51.15 -48.53
N LEU A 156 9.95 51.86 -48.86
CA LEU A 156 8.72 51.94 -48.04
C LEU A 156 7.98 50.60 -47.99
N TYR A 157 7.94 49.85 -49.08
CA TYR A 157 7.33 48.52 -49.14
C TYR A 157 8.10 47.52 -48.27
N LEU A 158 9.44 47.51 -48.32
CA LEU A 158 10.28 46.67 -47.45
C LEU A 158 10.12 47.01 -45.96
N ILE A 159 9.95 48.29 -45.63
CA ILE A 159 9.69 48.73 -44.25
C ILE A 159 8.29 48.28 -43.79
N LEU A 160 7.26 48.44 -44.64
CA LEU A 160 5.89 47.99 -44.33
C LEU A 160 5.79 46.47 -44.20
N VAL A 161 6.45 45.71 -45.08
CA VAL A 161 6.49 44.24 -45.01
C VAL A 161 7.23 43.78 -43.73
N ASN A 162 8.34 44.42 -43.37
CA ASN A 162 9.04 44.12 -42.12
C ASN A 162 8.25 44.54 -40.87
N MET A 163 7.49 45.64 -40.91
CA MET A 163 6.63 46.04 -39.80
C MET A 163 5.45 45.07 -39.62
N VAL A 164 4.79 44.65 -40.70
CA VAL A 164 3.66 43.71 -40.65
C VAL A 164 4.14 42.31 -40.25
N ALA A 165 5.32 41.86 -40.72
CA ALA A 165 5.92 40.59 -40.31
C ALA A 165 6.34 40.57 -38.83
N ASN A 166 6.88 41.68 -38.30
CA ASN A 166 7.27 41.77 -36.90
C ASN A 166 6.09 41.97 -35.95
N ILE A 167 5.07 42.75 -36.32
CA ILE A 167 3.86 42.95 -35.50
C ILE A 167 2.97 41.70 -35.52
N GLY A 168 2.81 41.06 -36.68
CA GLY A 168 2.14 39.77 -36.80
C GLY A 168 2.88 38.66 -36.05
N GLY A 169 4.21 38.66 -36.08
CA GLY A 169 5.06 37.74 -35.32
C GLY A 169 4.98 37.96 -33.80
N LEU A 170 4.95 39.22 -33.33
CA LEU A 170 4.80 39.53 -31.90
C LEU A 170 3.37 39.26 -31.40
N ALA A 171 2.33 39.58 -32.18
CA ALA A 171 0.95 39.29 -31.81
C ALA A 171 0.65 37.79 -31.85
N ALA A 172 1.17 37.05 -32.84
CA ALA A 172 1.05 35.60 -32.89
C ALA A 172 1.88 34.93 -31.78
N ARG A 173 3.07 35.43 -31.44
CA ARG A 173 3.86 34.95 -30.30
C ARG A 173 3.20 35.30 -28.97
N ALA A 174 2.59 36.47 -28.83
CA ALA A 174 1.82 36.86 -27.65
C ALA A 174 0.57 36.02 -27.49
N VAL A 175 -0.15 35.70 -28.58
CA VAL A 175 -1.31 34.80 -28.55
C VAL A 175 -0.88 33.34 -28.34
N PHE A 176 0.28 32.91 -28.84
CA PHE A 176 0.85 31.58 -28.55
C PHE A 176 1.30 31.47 -27.08
N LEU A 177 1.93 32.52 -26.54
CA LEU A 177 2.34 32.60 -25.12
C LEU A 177 1.17 32.82 -24.16
N MET A 178 0.06 33.43 -24.60
CA MET A 178 -1.17 33.60 -23.82
C MET A 178 -2.18 32.45 -23.98
N SER A 179 -2.02 31.58 -25.00
CA SER A 179 -2.83 30.37 -25.19
C SER A 179 -2.17 29.11 -24.64
N THR A 180 -0.88 29.14 -24.37
CA THR A 180 -0.29 28.24 -23.37
C THR A 180 -0.66 28.75 -21.98
N ARG A 181 -1.93 28.50 -21.58
CA ARG A 181 -2.07 28.05 -20.18
C ARG A 181 -1.03 26.93 -20.06
N PRO A 182 -0.12 26.93 -19.07
CA PRO A 182 0.58 25.70 -18.80
C PRO A 182 -0.56 24.71 -18.56
N LEU A 183 -0.78 23.79 -19.50
CA LEU A 183 -1.22 22.48 -19.12
C LEU A 183 -0.20 22.15 -18.07
N VAL A 184 -0.59 22.22 -16.79
CA VAL A 184 0.24 21.72 -15.71
C VAL A 184 0.50 20.30 -16.15
N GLN A 185 1.67 20.09 -16.74
CA GLN A 185 2.04 18.81 -17.28
C GLN A 185 2.15 17.97 -16.03
N ARG A 186 1.19 17.05 -15.86
CA ARG A 186 1.21 16.15 -14.72
C ARG A 186 2.58 15.52 -14.67
N ALA A 187 3.14 15.40 -13.47
CA ALA A 187 4.39 14.72 -13.28
C ALA A 187 4.32 13.33 -13.95
N ASP A 188 5.38 12.94 -14.63
CA ASP A 188 5.52 11.60 -15.18
C ASP A 188 5.99 10.63 -14.10
N THR A 189 6.09 9.33 -14.43
CA THR A 189 6.55 8.30 -13.49
C THR A 189 7.90 8.66 -12.87
N ALA A 190 8.85 9.17 -13.67
CA ALA A 190 10.19 9.52 -13.21
C ALA A 190 10.16 10.66 -12.18
N ALA A 191 9.35 11.69 -12.42
CA ALA A 191 9.15 12.77 -11.46
C ALA A 191 8.51 12.28 -10.15
N TYR A 192 7.49 11.41 -10.20
CA TYR A 192 6.93 10.84 -8.98
C TYR A 192 7.91 9.90 -8.25
N THR A 193 8.73 9.15 -8.98
CA THR A 193 9.82 8.36 -8.37
C THR A 193 10.80 9.26 -7.62
N SER A 194 11.26 10.36 -8.24
CA SER A 194 12.15 11.33 -7.56
C SER A 194 11.48 11.92 -6.32
N ASN A 195 10.21 12.30 -6.41
CA ASN A 195 9.46 12.84 -5.28
C ASN A 195 9.32 11.83 -4.13
N ALA A 196 9.09 10.55 -4.47
CA ALA A 196 9.01 9.47 -3.49
C ALA A 196 10.37 9.21 -2.81
N VAL A 197 11.47 9.24 -3.57
CA VAL A 197 12.83 9.12 -3.04
C VAL A 197 13.11 10.22 -2.01
N ASP A 198 12.86 11.49 -2.38
CA ASP A 198 13.06 12.64 -1.51
C ASP A 198 12.21 12.56 -0.22
N ALA A 199 10.95 12.17 -0.36
CA ALA A 199 10.04 11.99 0.77
C ALA A 199 10.46 10.81 1.65
N ILE A 200 10.90 9.67 1.09
CA ILE A 200 11.45 8.55 1.88
C ILE A 200 12.70 9.00 2.63
N SER A 201 13.64 9.68 1.98
CA SER A 201 14.82 10.22 2.67
C SER A 201 14.44 11.16 3.81
N THR A 202 13.43 12.02 3.61
CA THR A 202 12.91 12.91 4.67
C THR A 202 12.27 12.11 5.80
N LEU A 203 11.46 11.09 5.48
CA LEU A 203 10.82 10.21 6.45
C LEU A 203 11.86 9.49 7.34
N GLN A 204 12.89 8.92 6.71
CA GLN A 204 13.96 8.21 7.39
C GLN A 204 14.81 9.13 8.26
N THR A 205 15.16 10.31 7.78
CA THR A 205 16.04 11.23 8.52
C THR A 205 15.34 11.98 9.64
N SER A 206 14.03 12.20 9.51
CA SER A 206 13.27 13.02 10.47
C SER A 206 12.61 12.23 11.58
N TRP A 207 12.17 10.98 11.33
CA TRP A 207 11.35 10.24 12.29
C TRP A 207 11.76 8.79 12.53
N TYR A 208 12.61 8.17 11.70
CA TYR A 208 13.00 6.79 11.93
C TYR A 208 14.03 6.68 13.06
N ASP A 209 13.70 5.92 14.09
CA ASP A 209 14.64 5.55 15.15
C ASP A 209 15.12 4.11 14.92
N ALA A 210 16.38 3.94 14.56
CA ALA A 210 16.96 2.61 14.33
C ALA A 210 17.02 1.74 15.60
N GLY A 211 17.03 2.35 16.79
CA GLY A 211 17.05 1.65 18.08
C GLY A 211 15.71 1.02 18.43
N THR A 212 14.59 1.65 18.06
CA THR A 212 13.24 1.08 18.25
C THR A 212 12.73 0.38 16.98
N GLY A 213 13.26 0.73 15.81
CA GLY A 213 12.77 0.31 14.51
C GLY A 213 11.45 0.99 14.10
N LEU A 214 11.06 2.07 14.77
CA LEU A 214 9.77 2.76 14.58
C LEU A 214 9.96 4.17 14.02
N TRP A 215 8.93 4.68 13.37
CA TRP A 215 8.81 6.08 12.97
C TRP A 215 8.01 6.84 14.02
N ASP A 216 8.58 7.94 14.52
CA ASP A 216 7.93 8.88 15.44
C ASP A 216 7.43 8.22 16.75
N ASN A 217 8.01 7.07 17.11
CA ASN A 217 7.52 6.19 18.19
C ASN A 217 6.00 5.91 18.11
N ALA A 218 5.45 5.86 16.89
CA ALA A 218 4.04 5.62 16.63
C ALA A 218 3.87 4.18 16.13
N TRP A 219 3.25 3.31 16.95
CA TRP A 219 3.27 1.86 16.74
C TRP A 219 2.61 1.41 15.43
N TRP A 220 1.28 1.49 15.33
CA TRP A 220 0.57 1.00 14.14
C TRP A 220 0.76 1.93 12.93
N ASN A 221 1.07 3.20 13.15
CA ASN A 221 1.49 4.12 12.10
C ASN A 221 2.82 3.69 11.47
N SER A 222 3.75 3.15 12.27
CA SER A 222 5.00 2.58 11.76
C SER A 222 4.76 1.38 10.85
N ALA A 223 3.76 0.53 11.15
CA ALA A 223 3.37 -0.55 10.24
C ALA A 223 2.89 -0.02 8.88
N ASN A 224 2.24 1.16 8.88
CA ASN A 224 1.83 1.82 7.64
C ASN A 224 3.00 2.44 6.88
N ALA A 225 3.95 3.09 7.55
CA ALA A 225 5.19 3.55 6.92
C ALA A 225 5.98 2.38 6.33
N PHE A 226 6.11 1.28 7.10
CA PHE A 226 6.72 0.03 6.65
C PHE A 226 6.05 -0.52 5.38
N THR A 227 4.71 -0.52 5.34
CA THR A 227 3.94 -0.93 4.16
C THR A 227 4.23 -0.03 2.95
N THR A 228 4.26 1.29 3.13
CA THR A 228 4.56 2.25 2.06
C THR A 228 5.96 2.04 1.48
N LEU A 229 6.95 1.74 2.33
CA LEU A 229 8.31 1.44 1.88
C LEU A 229 8.38 0.13 1.08
N ALA A 230 7.67 -0.90 1.52
CA ALA A 230 7.57 -2.15 0.77
C ALA A 230 6.87 -1.95 -0.59
N ASP A 231 5.79 -1.16 -0.62
CA ASP A 231 5.08 -0.79 -1.85
C ASP A 231 5.95 0.00 -2.82
N PHE A 232 6.79 0.90 -2.32
CA PHE A 232 7.76 1.63 -3.15
C PHE A 232 8.81 0.67 -3.73
N ALA A 233 9.33 -0.25 -2.91
CA ALA A 233 10.32 -1.22 -3.34
C ALA A 233 9.79 -2.23 -4.38
N ASP A 234 8.50 -2.57 -4.34
CA ASP A 234 7.84 -3.37 -5.38
C ASP A 234 7.81 -2.65 -6.73
N LEU A 235 7.60 -1.33 -6.72
CA LEU A 235 7.50 -0.53 -7.94
C LEU A 235 8.86 -0.10 -8.50
N ASN A 236 9.86 0.14 -7.65
CA ASN A 236 11.20 0.53 -8.08
C ASN A 236 12.28 -0.04 -7.16
N ARG A 237 12.75 -1.23 -7.50
CA ARG A 237 13.73 -1.98 -6.71
C ARG A 237 15.10 -1.29 -6.64
N ASP A 238 15.55 -0.68 -7.73
CA ASP A 238 16.87 -0.06 -7.80
C ASP A 238 16.96 1.15 -6.85
N ALA A 239 15.97 2.06 -6.94
CA ALA A 239 15.89 3.20 -6.02
C ALA A 239 15.70 2.74 -4.55
N ALA A 240 14.96 1.67 -4.32
CA ALA A 240 14.78 1.10 -2.98
C ALA A 240 16.08 0.53 -2.39
N ASN A 241 16.93 -0.08 -3.23
CA ASN A 241 18.24 -0.55 -2.82
C ASN A 241 19.19 0.60 -2.47
N GLU A 242 19.18 1.68 -3.27
CA GLU A 242 19.96 2.89 -2.98
C GLU A 242 19.55 3.53 -1.65
N LEU A 243 18.27 3.44 -1.29
CA LEU A 243 17.72 3.92 -0.01
C LEU A 243 17.88 2.91 1.16
N ASN A 244 18.48 1.75 0.92
CA ASN A 244 18.61 0.65 1.90
C ASN A 244 17.26 0.26 2.55
N ILE A 245 16.17 0.24 1.77
CA ILE A 245 14.84 -0.10 2.30
C ILE A 245 14.82 -1.52 2.88
N GLY A 246 15.48 -2.48 2.23
CA GLY A 246 15.57 -3.85 2.76
C GLY A 246 16.18 -3.92 4.17
N GLY A 247 17.25 -3.14 4.43
CA GLY A 247 17.87 -3.05 5.76
C GLY A 247 16.96 -2.39 6.79
N VAL A 248 16.20 -1.37 6.38
CA VAL A 248 15.19 -0.71 7.23
C VAL A 248 14.07 -1.67 7.62
N LEU A 249 13.51 -2.42 6.65
CA LEU A 249 12.45 -3.40 6.91
C LEU A 249 12.95 -4.51 7.86
N MET A 250 14.17 -5.00 7.66
CA MET A 250 14.77 -6.01 8.54
C MET A 250 15.02 -5.48 9.96
N ASN A 251 15.53 -4.25 10.08
CA ASN A 251 15.74 -3.63 11.38
C ASN A 251 14.42 -3.39 12.13
N THR A 252 13.40 -2.87 11.44
CA THR A 252 12.07 -2.68 12.02
C THR A 252 11.49 -4.01 12.49
N PHE A 253 11.56 -5.07 11.68
CA PHE A 253 11.11 -6.40 12.08
C PHE A 253 11.79 -6.88 13.37
N THR A 254 13.09 -6.63 13.47
CA THR A 254 13.91 -7.07 14.60
C THR A 254 13.69 -6.25 15.87
N GLN A 255 13.61 -4.92 15.76
CA GLN A 255 13.64 -4.00 16.91
C GLN A 255 12.25 -3.63 17.42
N ALA A 256 11.24 -3.50 16.54
CA ALA A 256 9.92 -3.04 16.93
C ALA A 256 9.29 -3.96 18.00
N GLN A 257 9.42 -5.28 17.80
CA GLN A 257 8.95 -6.29 18.76
C GLN A 257 9.70 -6.29 20.12
N LYS A 258 10.84 -5.61 20.22
CA LYS A 258 11.65 -5.49 21.45
C LYS A 258 11.35 -4.20 22.22
N ALA A 259 10.70 -3.22 21.59
CA ALA A 259 10.36 -1.97 22.23
C ALA A 259 9.33 -2.20 23.35
N THR A 260 9.60 -1.67 24.55
CA THR A 260 8.60 -1.71 25.64
C THR A 260 7.54 -0.68 25.30
N ALA A 261 6.31 -1.10 25.07
CA ALA A 261 5.24 -0.21 24.66
C ALA A 261 3.95 -0.60 25.38
N THR A 262 3.20 0.41 25.82
CA THR A 262 1.78 0.28 26.12
C THR A 262 1.01 1.23 25.22
N ALA A 263 -0.17 0.80 24.78
CA ALA A 263 -1.07 1.61 23.96
C ALA A 263 -2.37 1.88 24.72
N ALA A 264 -2.79 3.13 24.75
CA ALA A 264 -4.10 3.52 25.23
C ALA A 264 -4.81 4.31 24.13
N LYS A 265 -5.97 3.82 23.69
CA LYS A 265 -6.81 4.49 22.70
C LYS A 265 -7.95 5.22 23.38
N SER A 266 -8.25 6.40 22.85
CA SER A 266 -9.42 7.20 23.23
C SER A 266 -10.18 7.60 21.97
N ILE A 267 -11.50 7.79 22.09
CA ILE A 267 -12.36 8.21 20.99
C ILE A 267 -12.95 9.57 21.37
N SER A 268 -12.78 10.57 20.49
CA SER A 268 -13.38 11.89 20.69
C SER A 268 -14.89 11.88 20.42
N SER A 269 -15.58 12.97 20.75
CA SER A 269 -17.01 13.13 20.42
C SER A 269 -17.32 13.09 18.92
N LEU A 270 -16.32 13.33 18.06
CA LEU A 270 -16.44 13.22 16.60
C LEU A 270 -16.17 11.79 16.09
N GLY A 271 -15.94 10.82 16.99
CA GLY A 271 -15.56 9.46 16.62
C GLY A 271 -14.09 9.34 16.16
N LEU A 272 -13.25 10.36 16.40
CA LEU A 272 -11.83 10.31 16.06
C LEU A 272 -11.09 9.50 17.12
N VAL A 273 -10.49 8.40 16.72
CA VAL A 273 -9.58 7.63 17.57
C VAL A 273 -8.27 8.40 17.74
N THR A 274 -7.68 8.35 18.93
CA THR A 274 -6.33 8.85 19.21
C THR A 274 -5.64 7.90 20.15
N THR A 275 -4.45 7.45 19.75
CA THR A 275 -3.60 6.56 20.53
C THR A 275 -2.50 7.34 21.23
N SER A 276 -2.32 7.07 22.52
CA SER A 276 -1.17 7.49 23.32
C SER A 276 -0.28 6.27 23.57
N TYR A 277 1.03 6.44 23.33
CA TYR A 277 2.02 5.40 23.58
C TYR A 277 2.96 5.77 24.71
N ALA A 278 3.30 4.78 25.54
CA ALA A 278 4.48 4.86 26.41
C ALA A 278 5.55 3.89 25.87
N ILE A 279 6.31 4.35 24.86
CA ILE A 279 7.40 3.55 24.28
C ILE A 279 8.71 3.91 24.97
N THR A 280 9.33 2.95 25.68
CA THR A 280 10.66 3.14 26.29
C THR A 280 11.68 2.15 25.73
N LYS A 281 12.88 2.67 25.45
CA LYS A 281 14.06 1.87 25.11
C LYS A 281 14.45 1.01 26.31
N ARG A 282 14.69 -0.28 26.11
CA ARG A 282 15.18 -1.16 27.18
C ARG A 282 16.70 -1.10 27.23
N GLU A 283 17.29 -0.37 28.17
CA GLU A 283 18.75 -0.24 28.31
C GLU A 283 19.40 -1.30 29.22
N ASN A 284 18.65 -1.97 30.11
CA ASN A 284 19.17 -3.03 30.99
C ASN A 284 18.13 -4.14 31.27
N PRO A 285 18.56 -5.41 31.49
CA PRO A 285 17.66 -6.49 31.94
C PRO A 285 17.25 -6.32 33.41
N LEU A 286 15.96 -6.45 33.70
CA LEU A 286 15.41 -6.32 35.06
C LEU A 286 15.58 -7.59 35.92
N PRO A 287 15.66 -7.44 37.27
CA PRO A 287 15.66 -8.54 38.23
C PRO A 287 14.44 -9.47 38.05
N LEU A 288 14.60 -10.76 38.35
CA LEU A 288 13.61 -11.82 38.12
C LEU A 288 12.21 -11.52 38.69
N GLU A 289 12.14 -10.86 39.84
CA GLU A 289 10.89 -10.54 40.54
C GLU A 289 10.12 -9.38 39.87
N ALA A 290 10.82 -8.46 39.20
CA ALA A 290 10.18 -7.40 38.40
C ALA A 290 9.64 -7.92 37.06
N ARG A 291 10.04 -9.12 36.61
CA ARG A 291 9.59 -9.72 35.34
C ARG A 291 8.13 -10.14 35.34
N GLN A 292 7.52 -10.33 36.51
CA GLN A 292 6.10 -10.68 36.62
C GLN A 292 5.14 -9.50 36.40
N PHE A 293 5.63 -8.25 36.50
CA PHE A 293 4.82 -7.05 36.29
C PHE A 293 5.48 -5.99 35.39
N SER A 294 6.64 -6.28 34.77
CA SER A 294 7.33 -5.37 33.84
C SER A 294 8.11 -6.11 32.72
N ALA A 295 7.38 -6.85 31.90
CA ALA A 295 7.82 -7.29 30.57
C ALA A 295 6.54 -7.36 29.72
N GLN A 296 6.40 -6.67 28.57
CA GLN A 296 7.14 -6.86 27.33
C GLN A 296 7.02 -5.55 26.49
N GLY A 297 7.84 -5.25 25.49
CA GLY A 297 7.55 -5.69 24.11
C GLY A 297 6.08 -5.50 23.70
N PHE A 298 5.82 -5.17 22.43
CA PHE A 298 4.73 -5.85 21.72
C PHE A 298 5.34 -7.09 21.03
N PRO A 299 5.66 -8.17 21.78
CA PRO A 299 6.35 -9.32 21.22
C PRO A 299 5.46 -9.96 20.16
N ASN A 300 6.07 -10.44 19.09
CA ASN A 300 5.33 -10.97 17.93
C ASN A 300 4.34 -9.95 17.31
N PHE A 301 4.54 -8.65 17.55
CA PHE A 301 3.66 -7.57 17.10
C PHE A 301 2.22 -7.63 17.64
N ILE A 302 2.01 -8.37 18.74
CA ILE A 302 0.72 -8.54 19.40
C ILE A 302 0.56 -7.50 20.50
N ASN A 303 -0.61 -6.85 20.56
CA ASN A 303 -0.96 -5.89 21.61
C ASN A 303 -2.44 -5.98 22.00
N GLU A 304 -2.99 -4.98 22.69
CA GLU A 304 -4.37 -5.00 23.18
C GLU A 304 -5.44 -4.81 22.10
N TYR A 305 -5.06 -4.40 20.89
CA TYR A 305 -5.96 -4.00 19.81
C TYR A 305 -5.73 -4.80 18.52
N TYR A 306 -6.78 -5.45 18.04
CA TYR A 306 -6.68 -6.33 16.86
C TYR A 306 -6.46 -5.55 15.56
N ASP A 307 -6.81 -4.27 15.51
CA ASP A 307 -6.49 -3.41 14.36
C ASP A 307 -5.00 -3.10 14.27
N ASP A 308 -4.34 -2.77 15.38
CA ASP A 308 -2.88 -2.57 15.45
C ASP A 308 -2.12 -3.79 14.92
N GLU A 309 -2.56 -4.98 15.32
CA GLU A 309 -2.08 -6.27 14.84
C GLU A 309 -2.29 -6.44 13.32
N GLY A 310 -3.50 -6.16 12.84
CA GLY A 310 -3.83 -6.24 11.41
C GLY A 310 -2.94 -5.36 10.53
N TRP A 311 -2.58 -4.15 10.99
CA TRP A 311 -1.66 -3.27 10.27
C TRP A 311 -0.27 -3.88 10.10
N TRP A 312 0.28 -4.48 11.18
CA TRP A 312 1.56 -5.17 11.11
C TRP A 312 1.49 -6.40 10.22
N ALA A 313 0.45 -7.23 10.34
CA ALA A 313 0.29 -8.41 9.48
C ALA A 313 0.29 -8.04 7.98
N LEU A 314 -0.43 -6.99 7.58
CA LEU A 314 -0.44 -6.54 6.19
C LEU A 314 0.93 -6.01 5.73
N GLY A 315 1.61 -5.22 6.56
CA GLY A 315 2.96 -4.74 6.26
C GLY A 315 3.95 -5.88 6.08
N LEU A 316 3.95 -6.85 6.99
CA LEU A 316 4.83 -8.02 6.94
C LEU A 316 4.54 -8.88 5.70
N ILE A 317 3.27 -9.07 5.33
CA ILE A 317 2.91 -9.75 4.08
C ILE A 317 3.49 -9.03 2.86
N ARG A 318 3.44 -7.69 2.83
CA ARG A 318 4.05 -6.90 1.75
C ARG A 318 5.59 -7.00 1.74
N ALA A 319 6.24 -7.04 2.90
CA ALA A 319 7.67 -7.32 2.98
C ALA A 319 8.00 -8.72 2.42
N PHE A 320 7.25 -9.76 2.80
CA PHE A 320 7.40 -11.09 2.21
C PHE A 320 7.25 -11.07 0.68
N ASP A 321 6.29 -10.31 0.13
CA ASP A 321 6.07 -10.23 -1.31
C ASP A 321 7.32 -9.75 -2.08
N ILE A 322 8.13 -8.86 -1.49
CA ILE A 322 9.32 -8.27 -2.13
C ILE A 322 10.65 -8.93 -1.73
N THR A 323 10.75 -9.50 -0.52
CA THR A 323 11.98 -10.13 -0.01
C THR A 323 11.99 -11.64 -0.17
N ARG A 324 10.81 -12.27 -0.14
CA ARG A 324 10.62 -13.72 0.00
C ARG A 324 11.21 -14.32 1.27
N ASP A 325 11.47 -13.49 2.27
CA ASP A 325 11.90 -13.95 3.59
C ASP A 325 10.70 -14.46 4.38
N GLN A 326 10.72 -15.75 4.70
CA GLN A 326 9.61 -16.48 5.28
C GLN A 326 9.26 -16.00 6.71
N ASP A 327 10.21 -15.42 7.44
CA ASP A 327 9.98 -14.94 8.80
C ASP A 327 8.88 -13.87 8.85
N TYR A 328 8.78 -13.03 7.80
CA TYR A 328 7.71 -12.05 7.67
C TYR A 328 6.34 -12.70 7.54
N LEU A 329 6.21 -13.72 6.68
CA LEU A 329 4.94 -14.40 6.44
C LEU A 329 4.52 -15.24 7.64
N ASP A 330 5.47 -15.95 8.27
CA ASP A 330 5.21 -16.74 9.47
C ASP A 330 4.77 -15.85 10.65
N MET A 331 5.35 -14.66 10.76
CA MET A 331 4.90 -13.68 11.75
C MET A 331 3.48 -13.18 11.44
N ALA A 332 3.15 -12.88 10.18
CA ALA A 332 1.78 -12.50 9.80
C ALA A 332 0.75 -13.60 10.11
N VAL A 333 1.12 -14.88 9.92
CA VAL A 333 0.28 -16.04 10.33
C VAL A 333 0.06 -16.06 11.83
N ARG A 334 1.11 -15.81 12.62
CA ARG A 334 1.03 -15.75 14.08
C ARG A 334 0.13 -14.62 14.56
N ILE A 335 0.27 -13.43 13.98
CA ILE A 335 -0.59 -12.29 14.29
C ILE A 335 -2.04 -12.61 13.93
N PHE A 336 -2.31 -13.16 12.74
CA PHE A 336 -3.67 -13.53 12.35
C PHE A 336 -4.29 -14.60 13.26
N ALA A 337 -3.47 -15.50 13.82
CA ALA A 337 -3.95 -16.45 14.83
C ALA A 337 -4.45 -15.75 16.10
N ASP A 338 -3.84 -14.64 16.51
CA ASP A 338 -4.32 -13.80 17.62
C ASP A 338 -5.58 -13.02 17.24
N MET A 339 -5.61 -12.40 16.05
CA MET A 339 -6.80 -11.68 15.55
C MET A 339 -8.07 -12.55 15.56
N LYS A 340 -7.96 -13.84 15.24
CA LYS A 340 -9.09 -14.80 15.32
C LYS A 340 -9.71 -14.89 16.72
N THR A 341 -8.96 -14.62 17.78
CA THR A 341 -9.47 -14.63 19.16
C THR A 341 -10.45 -13.49 19.44
N GLY A 342 -10.45 -12.45 18.60
CA GLY A 342 -11.41 -11.36 18.66
C GLY A 342 -12.82 -11.73 18.21
N GLY A 343 -13.05 -12.93 17.67
CA GLY A 343 -14.37 -13.40 17.21
C GLY A 343 -15.40 -13.64 18.33
N ASN A 344 -16.47 -14.37 17.98
CA ASN A 344 -17.62 -14.63 18.85
C ASN A 344 -18.22 -13.34 19.43
N THR A 345 -18.50 -12.38 18.56
CA THR A 345 -19.16 -11.13 18.93
C THR A 345 -20.65 -11.37 19.19
N THR A 346 -21.31 -10.38 19.77
CA THR A 346 -22.78 -10.34 19.93
C THR A 346 -23.51 -10.03 18.61
N CYS A 347 -22.79 -9.73 17.53
CA CYS A 347 -23.35 -9.28 16.25
C CYS A 347 -23.32 -10.36 15.16
N ASP A 348 -23.48 -11.62 15.57
CA ASP A 348 -23.55 -12.80 14.70
C ASP A 348 -22.41 -12.91 13.66
N GLY A 349 -21.24 -12.38 14.00
CA GLY A 349 -20.03 -12.42 13.16
C GLY A 349 -19.06 -11.29 13.46
N GLY A 350 -18.05 -11.15 12.62
CA GLY A 350 -16.98 -10.18 12.83
C GLY A 350 -16.10 -10.46 14.05
N ILE A 351 -15.24 -9.49 14.36
CA ILE A 351 -14.35 -9.48 15.53
C ILE A 351 -14.51 -8.18 16.31
N TYR A 352 -14.26 -8.24 17.61
CA TYR A 352 -14.10 -7.08 18.47
C TYR A 352 -12.87 -6.26 18.05
N TRP A 353 -12.91 -4.96 18.36
CA TRP A 353 -11.80 -4.04 18.13
C TRP A 353 -10.59 -4.34 19.02
N SER A 354 -10.84 -4.73 20.27
CA SER A 354 -9.81 -4.93 21.28
C SER A 354 -10.07 -6.18 22.13
N LYS A 355 -9.05 -6.59 22.88
CA LYS A 355 -9.11 -7.73 23.83
C LYS A 355 -10.07 -7.50 25.00
N ASP A 356 -10.53 -6.26 25.22
CA ASP A 356 -11.57 -5.94 26.19
C ASP A 356 -13.00 -6.28 25.73
N ARG A 357 -13.16 -6.59 24.43
CA ARG A 357 -14.39 -7.10 23.79
C ARG A 357 -15.62 -6.19 23.98
N LYS A 358 -15.43 -4.87 23.92
CA LYS A 358 -16.54 -3.90 24.10
C LYS A 358 -17.12 -3.30 22.84
N TYR A 359 -16.40 -3.34 21.72
CA TYR A 359 -16.81 -2.63 20.51
C TYR A 359 -16.47 -3.44 19.26
N VAL A 360 -17.40 -3.50 18.31
CA VAL A 360 -17.23 -4.13 16.99
C VAL A 360 -17.18 -3.00 15.96
N ASN A 361 -15.97 -2.64 15.52
CA ASN A 361 -15.77 -1.54 14.60
C ASN A 361 -15.37 -2.02 13.20
N ALA A 362 -15.57 -1.14 12.21
CA ALA A 362 -15.29 -1.43 10.82
C ALA A 362 -13.83 -1.79 10.61
N ILE A 363 -12.90 -1.01 11.17
CA ILE A 363 -11.48 -1.17 10.89
C ILE A 363 -10.90 -2.53 11.29
N ALA A 364 -11.22 -3.05 12.48
CA ALA A 364 -10.72 -4.35 12.91
C ALA A 364 -11.23 -5.46 11.97
N ASN A 365 -12.47 -5.33 11.53
CA ASN A 365 -13.14 -6.29 10.66
C ASN A 365 -12.66 -6.23 9.20
N GLU A 366 -12.35 -5.04 8.69
CA GLU A 366 -11.74 -4.84 7.38
C GLU A 366 -10.31 -5.38 7.33
N LEU A 367 -9.53 -5.14 8.38
CA LEU A 367 -8.17 -5.67 8.50
C LEU A 367 -8.17 -7.19 8.63
N TYR A 368 -9.08 -7.75 9.43
CA TYR A 368 -9.24 -9.20 9.54
C TYR A 368 -9.59 -9.85 8.20
N LEU A 369 -10.51 -9.26 7.44
CA LEU A 369 -10.80 -9.66 6.06
C LEU A 369 -9.56 -9.58 5.17
N SER A 370 -8.85 -8.44 5.22
CA SER A 370 -7.70 -8.15 4.36
C SER A 370 -6.55 -9.11 4.61
N VAL A 371 -6.22 -9.40 5.88
CA VAL A 371 -5.17 -10.35 6.26
C VAL A 371 -5.57 -11.77 5.85
N ALA A 372 -6.82 -12.20 6.13
CA ALA A 372 -7.30 -13.52 5.74
C ALA A 372 -7.19 -13.74 4.22
N ALA A 373 -7.69 -12.78 3.42
CA ALA A 373 -7.63 -12.85 1.97
C ALA A 373 -6.19 -12.84 1.45
N SER A 374 -5.33 -12.03 2.07
CA SER A 374 -3.91 -11.95 1.71
C SER A 374 -3.16 -13.26 2.01
N LEU A 375 -3.40 -13.89 3.16
CA LEU A 375 -2.82 -15.18 3.53
C LEU A 375 -3.31 -16.31 2.62
N ALA A 376 -4.59 -16.31 2.23
CA ALA A 376 -5.14 -17.29 1.27
C ALA A 376 -4.41 -17.28 -0.08
N ASN A 377 -3.87 -16.14 -0.51
CA ASN A 377 -3.09 -16.02 -1.74
C ASN A 377 -1.64 -16.50 -1.62
N ARG A 378 -1.11 -16.63 -0.40
CA ARG A 378 0.33 -16.84 -0.15
C ARG A 378 0.62 -18.17 0.54
N ILE A 379 -0.34 -18.74 1.24
CA ILE A 379 -0.22 -20.03 1.95
C ILE A 379 -1.05 -21.07 1.22
N THR A 380 -0.46 -21.68 0.19
CA THR A 380 -1.17 -22.64 -0.67
C THR A 380 -1.57 -23.91 0.07
N SER A 381 -0.81 -24.32 1.09
CA SER A 381 -1.08 -25.51 1.90
C SER A 381 -2.32 -25.40 2.78
N ASP A 382 -2.73 -24.19 3.17
CA ASP A 382 -3.92 -23.94 4.01
C ASP A 382 -4.86 -22.88 3.39
N LYS A 383 -4.80 -22.72 2.06
CA LYS A 383 -5.58 -21.72 1.33
C LYS A 383 -7.06 -21.78 1.65
N ALA A 384 -7.63 -22.98 1.76
CA ALA A 384 -9.06 -23.18 2.00
C ALA A 384 -9.52 -22.59 3.35
N SER A 385 -8.72 -22.73 4.41
CA SER A 385 -9.04 -22.20 5.75
C SER A 385 -9.12 -20.67 5.73
N TYR A 386 -8.08 -20.01 5.21
CA TYR A 386 -8.05 -18.55 5.09
C TYR A 386 -9.13 -18.02 4.16
N LEU A 387 -9.38 -18.70 3.03
CA LEU A 387 -10.40 -18.29 2.06
C LEU A 387 -11.81 -18.39 2.63
N ASN A 388 -12.11 -19.44 3.40
CA ASN A 388 -13.40 -19.61 4.07
C ASN A 388 -13.65 -18.47 5.07
N ILE A 389 -12.62 -18.10 5.84
CA ILE A 389 -12.69 -16.97 6.77
C ILE A 389 -12.93 -15.67 6.00
N ALA A 390 -12.12 -15.38 4.99
CA ALA A 390 -12.24 -14.15 4.21
C ALA A 390 -13.62 -14.03 3.53
N THR A 391 -14.12 -15.12 2.94
CA THR A 391 -15.42 -15.13 2.25
C THR A 391 -16.56 -14.90 3.25
N SER A 392 -16.53 -15.59 4.40
CA SER A 392 -17.55 -15.42 5.45
C SER A 392 -17.50 -14.03 6.08
N GLN A 393 -16.30 -13.51 6.31
CA GLN A 393 -16.10 -12.17 6.86
C GLN A 393 -16.61 -11.09 5.91
N TRP A 394 -16.38 -11.21 4.60
CA TRP A 394 -16.94 -10.27 3.63
C TRP A 394 -18.46 -10.33 3.58
N ALA A 395 -19.02 -11.54 3.56
CA ALA A 395 -20.47 -11.73 3.56
C ALA A 395 -21.13 -11.08 4.79
N TRP A 396 -20.55 -11.30 5.97
CA TRP A 396 -21.01 -10.66 7.22
C TRP A 396 -20.83 -9.13 7.16
N PHE A 397 -19.66 -8.63 6.75
CA PHE A 397 -19.38 -7.20 6.73
C PHE A 397 -20.38 -6.46 5.82
N LYS A 398 -20.65 -7.01 4.64
CA LYS A 398 -21.64 -6.47 3.69
C LYS A 398 -23.07 -6.48 4.25
N ALA A 399 -23.41 -7.45 5.10
CA ALA A 399 -24.73 -7.59 5.74
C ALA A 399 -24.88 -6.83 7.07
N SER A 400 -23.76 -6.40 7.67
CA SER A 400 -23.73 -5.78 9.01
C SER A 400 -24.46 -4.43 9.11
N GLY A 401 -24.72 -3.78 7.98
CA GLY A 401 -25.27 -2.42 7.93
C GLY A 401 -24.23 -1.30 8.03
N MET A 402 -22.93 -1.59 8.27
CA MET A 402 -21.88 -0.56 8.35
C MET A 402 -21.67 0.19 7.03
N ILE A 403 -21.92 -0.46 5.88
CA ILE A 403 -22.04 0.22 4.58
C ILE A 403 -23.41 0.90 4.55
N ASN A 404 -23.43 2.22 4.67
CA ASN A 404 -24.65 3.02 4.69
C ASN A 404 -25.29 3.21 3.31
N ASP A 405 -26.45 3.87 3.30
CA ASP A 405 -27.25 4.14 2.10
C ASP A 405 -26.53 5.02 1.08
N GLU A 406 -25.52 5.80 1.50
CA GLU A 406 -24.64 6.55 0.60
C GLU A 406 -23.52 5.71 -0.03
N GLY A 407 -23.38 4.45 0.37
CA GLY A 407 -22.32 3.53 -0.07
C GLY A 407 -20.97 3.76 0.62
N THR A 408 -20.96 4.51 1.74
CA THR A 408 -19.79 4.74 2.58
C THR A 408 -19.88 3.93 3.87
N ILE A 409 -18.75 3.77 4.57
CA ILE A 409 -18.64 2.94 5.77
C ILE A 409 -18.56 3.84 7.00
N ASN A 410 -19.50 3.65 7.93
CA ASN A 410 -19.46 4.25 9.25
C ASN A 410 -18.53 3.46 10.19
N ASP A 411 -18.22 4.01 11.36
CA ASP A 411 -17.16 3.50 12.23
C ASP A 411 -17.41 2.09 12.79
N GLY A 412 -18.65 1.70 13.01
CA GLY A 412 -18.92 0.41 13.64
C GLY A 412 -20.37 0.15 13.98
N LEU A 413 -20.55 -0.86 14.84
CA LEU A 413 -21.84 -1.30 15.35
C LEU A 413 -22.03 -0.91 16.82
N ASP A 414 -23.25 -0.52 17.18
CA ASP A 414 -23.63 -0.28 18.58
C ASP A 414 -23.94 -1.59 19.33
N GLY A 415 -24.41 -1.46 20.58
CA GLY A 415 -24.72 -2.61 21.45
C GLY A 415 -25.87 -3.49 20.94
N ASP A 416 -26.72 -2.97 20.06
CA ASP A 416 -27.83 -3.69 19.41
C ASP A 416 -27.44 -4.16 18.00
N CYS A 417 -26.14 -4.11 17.68
CA CYS A 417 -25.55 -4.50 16.42
C CYS A 417 -26.13 -3.75 15.22
N GLN A 418 -26.53 -2.49 15.43
CA GLN A 418 -26.93 -1.58 14.37
C GLN A 418 -25.77 -0.67 14.00
N ASN A 419 -25.77 -0.18 12.76
CA ASN A 419 -24.80 0.83 12.34
C ASN A 419 -24.90 2.06 13.25
N ASN A 420 -23.79 2.45 13.86
CA ASN A 420 -23.72 3.56 14.80
C ASN A 420 -23.87 4.95 14.15
N GLY A 421 -23.88 5.04 12.82
CA GLY A 421 -23.99 6.30 12.07
C GLY A 421 -22.84 7.28 12.29
N ALA A 422 -21.71 6.81 12.86
CA ALA A 422 -20.58 7.66 13.23
C ALA A 422 -19.82 8.19 12.00
N ASN A 423 -18.82 9.03 12.24
CA ASN A 423 -18.13 9.73 11.15
C ASN A 423 -17.55 8.78 10.09
N VAL A 424 -17.63 9.20 8.83
CA VAL A 424 -17.02 8.52 7.68
C VAL A 424 -15.56 8.92 7.61
N TRP A 425 -14.67 8.02 8.01
CA TRP A 425 -13.21 8.19 7.94
C TRP A 425 -12.64 7.56 6.68
N SER A 426 -11.64 8.19 6.06
CA SER A 426 -11.10 7.72 4.78
C SER A 426 -10.54 6.29 4.82
N TYR A 427 -9.91 5.90 5.94
CA TYR A 427 -9.27 4.58 6.08
C TYR A 427 -10.25 3.39 6.05
N ASN A 428 -11.44 3.50 6.67
CA ASN A 428 -12.51 2.49 6.60
C ASN A 428 -13.02 2.34 5.15
N GLN A 429 -12.90 3.39 4.34
CA GLN A 429 -13.25 3.31 2.92
C GLN A 429 -12.15 2.64 2.09
N GLY A 430 -10.94 2.55 2.65
CA GLY A 430 -9.71 2.15 1.98
C GLY A 430 -9.39 0.68 2.18
N VAL A 431 -9.28 0.23 3.43
CA VAL A 431 -8.81 -1.14 3.73
C VAL A 431 -9.67 -2.18 3.06
N VAL A 432 -10.99 -2.01 3.08
CA VAL A 432 -11.93 -2.89 2.39
C VAL A 432 -11.62 -3.03 0.88
N LEU A 433 -11.14 -1.98 0.20
CA LEU A 433 -10.80 -2.05 -1.23
C LEU A 433 -9.65 -3.03 -1.47
N GLY A 434 -8.57 -2.92 -0.67
CA GLY A 434 -7.44 -3.84 -0.75
C GLY A 434 -7.83 -5.26 -0.37
N ALA A 435 -8.70 -5.40 0.63
CA ALA A 435 -9.23 -6.68 1.07
C ALA A 435 -10.02 -7.39 -0.05
N LEU A 436 -10.87 -6.66 -0.77
CA LEU A 436 -11.65 -7.18 -1.89
C LEU A 436 -10.80 -7.48 -3.13
N VAL A 437 -9.69 -6.76 -3.33
CA VAL A 437 -8.69 -7.10 -4.36
C VAL A 437 -8.03 -8.43 -4.06
N GLU A 438 -7.58 -8.64 -2.82
CA GLU A 438 -6.96 -9.90 -2.38
C GLU A 438 -8.00 -11.04 -2.39
N LEU A 439 -9.25 -10.78 -2.00
CA LEU A 439 -10.32 -11.78 -2.04
C LEU A 439 -10.65 -12.19 -3.48
N SER A 440 -10.77 -11.22 -4.40
CA SER A 440 -10.97 -11.49 -5.83
C SER A 440 -9.85 -12.35 -6.42
N ARG A 441 -8.60 -12.09 -6.03
CA ARG A 441 -7.45 -12.90 -6.43
C ARG A 441 -7.54 -14.34 -5.87
N ALA A 442 -7.98 -14.49 -4.62
CA ALA A 442 -8.03 -15.78 -3.95
C ALA A 442 -9.16 -16.68 -4.49
N THR A 443 -10.33 -16.11 -4.77
CA THR A 443 -11.54 -16.82 -5.25
C THR A 443 -11.66 -16.89 -6.77
N GLY A 444 -11.12 -15.90 -7.50
CA GLY A 444 -11.40 -15.65 -8.91
C GLY A 444 -12.70 -14.88 -9.17
N ASP A 445 -13.48 -14.57 -8.12
CA ASP A 445 -14.71 -13.80 -8.24
C ASP A 445 -14.41 -12.32 -8.47
N LYS A 446 -14.84 -11.78 -9.61
CA LYS A 446 -14.66 -10.37 -9.96
C LYS A 446 -15.82 -9.48 -9.48
N SER A 447 -16.93 -10.06 -9.02
CA SER A 447 -18.08 -9.29 -8.53
C SER A 447 -17.70 -8.41 -7.34
N VAL A 448 -16.84 -8.91 -6.44
CA VAL A 448 -16.33 -8.14 -5.30
C VAL A 448 -15.50 -6.91 -5.69
N LEU A 449 -14.90 -6.88 -6.90
CA LEU A 449 -14.22 -5.68 -7.41
C LEU A 449 -15.23 -4.58 -7.82
N THR A 450 -16.46 -4.98 -8.16
CA THR A 450 -17.56 -4.03 -8.41
C THR A 450 -18.00 -3.40 -7.10
N ASP A 451 -18.14 -4.18 -6.02
CA ASP A 451 -18.41 -3.66 -4.69
C ASP A 451 -17.32 -2.68 -4.24
N ALA A 452 -16.04 -3.06 -4.37
CA ALA A 452 -14.91 -2.17 -4.07
C ALA A 452 -14.97 -0.87 -4.89
N SER A 453 -15.26 -0.97 -6.18
CA SER A 453 -15.38 0.21 -7.06
C SER A 453 -16.52 1.15 -6.65
N ASN A 454 -17.63 0.62 -6.16
CA ASN A 454 -18.77 1.41 -5.70
C ASN A 454 -18.43 2.14 -4.40
N ILE A 455 -17.82 1.45 -3.42
CA ILE A 455 -17.33 2.03 -2.17
C ILE A 455 -16.32 3.15 -2.46
N ALA A 456 -15.34 2.89 -3.33
CA ALA A 456 -14.34 3.88 -3.71
C ALA A 456 -14.97 5.14 -4.32
N LYS A 457 -15.97 5.00 -5.20
CA LYS A 457 -16.69 6.13 -5.80
C LYS A 457 -17.49 6.91 -4.77
N ALA A 458 -18.19 6.23 -3.88
CA ALA A 458 -18.94 6.86 -2.79
C ALA A 458 -18.01 7.65 -1.86
N ALA A 459 -16.88 7.06 -1.47
CA ALA A 459 -15.86 7.70 -0.64
C ALA A 459 -15.25 8.94 -1.30
N ILE A 460 -14.84 8.84 -2.57
CA ILE A 460 -14.33 10.01 -3.33
C ILE A 460 -15.39 11.11 -3.39
N LYS A 461 -16.65 10.77 -3.67
CA LYS A 461 -17.75 11.74 -3.70
C LYS A 461 -17.97 12.40 -2.33
N ARG A 462 -17.82 11.65 -1.24
CA ARG A 462 -18.11 12.11 0.12
C ARG A 462 -16.97 12.94 0.74
N LEU A 463 -15.72 12.58 0.45
CA LEU A 463 -14.54 13.07 1.16
C LEU A 463 -13.64 13.99 0.33
N ALA A 464 -13.80 14.01 -1.00
CA ALA A 464 -13.02 14.93 -1.84
C ALA A 464 -13.66 16.31 -1.93
N ASP A 465 -12.85 17.37 -1.89
CA ASP A 465 -13.33 18.73 -2.14
C ASP A 465 -13.64 18.97 -3.63
N SER A 466 -14.11 20.18 -3.94
CA SER A 466 -14.38 20.63 -5.32
C SER A 466 -13.16 20.62 -6.25
N LYS A 467 -11.93 20.59 -5.71
CA LYS A 467 -10.67 20.49 -6.47
C LYS A 467 -10.26 19.03 -6.67
N GLY A 468 -10.86 18.10 -5.93
CA GLY A 468 -10.58 16.67 -5.93
C GLY A 468 -9.49 16.27 -4.95
N VAL A 469 -9.24 17.07 -3.92
CA VAL A 469 -8.31 16.76 -2.82
C VAL A 469 -9.09 16.06 -1.71
N LEU A 470 -8.53 14.98 -1.18
CA LEU A 470 -9.12 14.18 -0.10
C LEU A 470 -9.03 14.91 1.24
N HIS A 471 -10.11 14.88 2.00
CA HIS A 471 -10.17 15.41 3.36
C HIS A 471 -10.75 14.41 4.36
N ASP A 472 -10.19 14.42 5.57
CA ASP A 472 -10.88 13.92 6.76
C ASP A 472 -11.43 15.11 7.57
N THR A 473 -12.58 14.92 8.22
CA THR A 473 -13.29 15.99 8.95
C THR A 473 -12.53 16.55 10.15
N CYS A 474 -11.49 15.86 10.61
CA CYS A 474 -10.64 16.28 11.71
C CYS A 474 -9.62 17.36 11.33
N GLU A 475 -9.41 17.66 10.04
CA GLU A 475 -8.37 18.59 9.60
C GLU A 475 -8.54 19.99 10.20
N PRO A 476 -7.43 20.66 10.62
CA PRO A 476 -6.04 20.19 10.63
C PRO A 476 -5.64 19.41 11.91
N ASN A 477 -6.55 19.14 12.84
CA ASN A 477 -6.27 18.59 14.16
C ASN A 477 -6.69 17.11 14.26
N CYS A 478 -5.98 16.24 13.55
CA CYS A 478 -6.34 14.83 13.41
C CYS A 478 -5.73 13.88 14.45
N GLY A 479 -5.19 14.41 15.56
CA GLY A 479 -4.57 13.58 16.60
C GLY A 479 -3.38 12.77 16.07
N SER A 480 -3.00 11.70 16.77
CA SER A 480 -1.94 10.79 16.32
C SER A 480 -2.40 9.86 15.20
N ASP A 481 -3.64 9.36 15.30
CA ASP A 481 -4.14 8.30 14.44
C ASP A 481 -4.70 8.83 13.11
N GLY A 482 -5.54 9.86 13.16
CA GLY A 482 -6.19 10.42 11.97
C GLY A 482 -5.23 10.98 10.93
N ASN A 483 -4.01 11.32 11.35
CA ASN A 483 -2.93 11.74 10.46
C ASN A 483 -2.58 10.69 9.39
N GLN A 484 -2.82 9.40 9.67
CA GLN A 484 -2.49 8.30 8.75
C GLN A 484 -3.60 7.95 7.75
N PHE A 485 -4.85 8.32 8.05
CA PHE A 485 -6.04 7.72 7.43
C PHE A 485 -6.11 7.91 5.91
N LYS A 486 -5.78 9.11 5.41
CA LYS A 486 -5.82 9.42 3.97
C LYS A 486 -4.87 8.56 3.15
N GLY A 487 -3.66 8.30 3.66
CA GLY A 487 -2.65 7.46 3.01
C GLY A 487 -3.15 6.04 2.79
N ILE A 488 -3.80 5.46 3.80
CA ILE A 488 -4.41 4.12 3.73
C ILE A 488 -5.45 4.05 2.61
N PHE A 489 -6.30 5.08 2.48
CA PHE A 489 -7.29 5.13 1.42
C PHE A 489 -6.65 5.10 0.04
N VAL A 490 -5.71 6.01 -0.24
CA VAL A 490 -5.10 6.12 -1.57
C VAL A 490 -4.23 4.91 -1.92
N ARG A 491 -3.55 4.31 -0.93
CA ARG A 491 -2.79 3.06 -1.10
C ARG A 491 -3.69 1.93 -1.58
N ASN A 492 -4.83 1.72 -0.94
CA ASN A 492 -5.74 0.65 -1.33
C ASN A 492 -6.53 0.96 -2.62
N LEU A 493 -6.82 2.24 -2.88
CA LEU A 493 -7.39 2.66 -4.16
C LEU A 493 -6.44 2.37 -5.33
N ARG A 494 -5.11 2.52 -5.12
CA ARG A 494 -4.09 2.09 -6.09
C ARG A 494 -4.17 0.59 -6.37
N TYR A 495 -4.26 -0.23 -5.32
CA TYR A 495 -4.40 -1.69 -5.49
C TYR A 495 -5.63 -2.05 -6.31
N LEU A 496 -6.77 -1.42 -6.05
CA LEU A 496 -7.98 -1.62 -6.83
C LEU A 496 -7.79 -1.16 -8.28
N HIS A 497 -7.21 0.02 -8.50
CA HIS A 497 -6.98 0.54 -9.84
C HIS A 497 -6.08 -0.37 -10.70
N ALA A 498 -5.10 -1.04 -10.09
CA ALA A 498 -4.21 -1.97 -10.80
C ALA A 498 -4.94 -3.18 -11.41
N VAL A 499 -6.03 -3.64 -10.80
CA VAL A 499 -6.79 -4.82 -11.26
C VAL A 499 -8.15 -4.48 -11.89
N ALA A 500 -8.69 -3.30 -11.60
CA ALA A 500 -9.95 -2.76 -12.11
C ALA A 500 -9.77 -1.27 -12.48
N PRO A 501 -9.02 -0.95 -13.54
CA PRO A 501 -8.62 0.41 -13.85
C PRO A 501 -9.82 1.29 -14.20
N GLN A 502 -9.88 2.46 -13.57
CA GLN A 502 -10.87 3.51 -13.86
C GLN A 502 -10.19 4.87 -13.97
N LYS A 503 -10.56 5.64 -15.00
CA LYS A 503 -9.96 6.95 -15.29
C LYS A 503 -10.11 7.93 -14.12
N ASP A 504 -11.24 7.87 -13.41
CA ASP A 504 -11.51 8.75 -12.28
C ASP A 504 -10.61 8.43 -11.08
N PHE A 505 -10.30 7.15 -10.85
CA PHE A 505 -9.36 6.74 -9.81
C PHE A 505 -7.94 7.21 -10.12
N LYS A 506 -7.43 6.98 -11.35
CA LYS A 506 -6.13 7.52 -11.79
C LYS A 506 -6.10 9.05 -11.63
N THR A 507 -7.17 9.72 -12.05
CA THR A 507 -7.27 11.18 -11.96
C THR A 507 -7.17 11.66 -10.51
N PHE A 508 -7.88 11.00 -9.60
CA PHE A 508 -7.91 11.31 -8.17
C PHE A 508 -6.56 11.07 -7.49
N LEU A 509 -5.91 9.92 -7.74
CA LEU A 509 -4.59 9.58 -7.19
C LEU A 509 -3.53 10.63 -7.57
N LEU A 510 -3.44 10.95 -8.87
CA LEU A 510 -2.50 11.95 -9.37
C LEU A 510 -2.76 13.34 -8.78
N LYS A 511 -4.03 13.77 -8.68
CA LYS A 511 -4.38 15.09 -8.11
C LYS A 511 -3.93 15.24 -6.65
N ASN A 512 -4.11 14.20 -5.85
CA ASN A 512 -3.72 14.23 -4.44
C ASN A 512 -2.19 14.25 -4.29
N ALA A 513 -1.46 13.46 -5.09
CA ALA A 513 0.00 13.50 -5.12
C ALA A 513 0.54 14.87 -5.54
N ASP A 514 -0.03 15.47 -6.61
CA ASP A 514 0.35 16.79 -7.09
C ASP A 514 0.11 17.86 -6.02
N SER A 515 -1.04 17.81 -5.33
CA SER A 515 -1.36 18.75 -4.25
C SER A 515 -0.43 18.58 -3.06
N ASN A 516 -0.13 17.33 -2.69
CA ASN A 516 0.82 17.05 -1.61
C ASN A 516 2.20 17.64 -1.91
N TRP A 517 2.72 17.37 -3.11
CA TRP A 517 4.06 17.81 -3.49
C TRP A 517 4.19 19.34 -3.61
N SER A 518 3.16 19.99 -4.15
CA SER A 518 3.19 21.42 -4.48
C SER A 518 2.67 22.36 -3.38
N LYS A 519 1.84 21.87 -2.45
CA LYS A 519 1.14 22.72 -1.46
C LYS A 519 1.22 22.23 -0.01
N ASN A 520 1.32 20.92 0.21
CA ASN A 520 1.37 20.33 1.56
C ASN A 520 2.81 19.98 1.98
N ARG A 521 3.82 20.66 1.43
CA ARG A 521 5.23 20.42 1.72
C ARG A 521 5.87 21.68 2.31
N ASP A 522 6.49 21.56 3.47
CA ASP A 522 7.20 22.68 4.11
C ASP A 522 8.61 22.89 3.53
N GLY A 523 9.32 23.91 4.03
CA GLY A 523 10.66 24.26 3.57
C GLY A 523 11.73 23.21 3.86
N GLN A 524 11.45 22.20 4.70
CA GLN A 524 12.33 21.07 4.97
C GLN A 524 11.91 19.79 4.20
N GLY A 525 10.93 19.90 3.29
CA GLY A 525 10.43 18.76 2.53
C GLY A 525 9.43 17.89 3.30
N LYS A 526 9.00 18.30 4.50
CA LYS A 526 8.08 17.50 5.30
C LYS A 526 6.63 17.73 4.87
N LEU A 527 5.84 16.65 4.88
CA LEU A 527 4.46 16.65 4.42
C LEU A 527 3.48 16.63 5.60
N GLY A 528 2.48 17.51 5.56
CA GLY A 528 1.50 17.72 6.63
C GLY A 528 0.20 16.92 6.46
N VAL A 529 -0.77 17.17 7.35
CA VAL A 529 -2.10 16.52 7.29
C VAL A 529 -3.03 17.19 6.27
N VAL A 530 -2.86 18.49 6.00
CA VAL A 530 -3.75 19.26 5.11
C VAL A 530 -3.25 19.16 3.67
N TRP A 531 -3.74 18.15 2.93
CA TRP A 531 -3.27 17.86 1.57
C TRP A 531 -3.59 18.97 0.56
N SER A 532 -4.56 19.84 0.86
CA SER A 532 -4.85 21.04 0.07
C SER A 532 -3.83 22.16 0.25
N GLY A 533 -2.97 22.05 1.27
CA GLY A 533 -2.00 23.04 1.71
C GLY A 533 -2.61 24.27 2.41
N PRO A 534 -1.77 25.11 3.04
CA PRO A 534 -0.33 24.89 3.26
C PRO A 534 -0.05 23.74 4.25
N ALA A 535 1.19 23.25 4.30
CA ALA A 535 1.61 22.21 5.23
C ALA A 535 1.28 22.57 6.69
N GLN A 536 0.59 21.67 7.39
CA GLN A 536 0.19 21.82 8.79
C GLN A 536 0.24 20.46 9.50
N GLY A 537 0.50 20.46 10.82
CA GLY A 537 0.44 19.25 11.64
C GLY A 537 1.48 18.19 11.29
N VAL A 538 2.64 18.61 10.77
CA VAL A 538 3.70 17.71 10.29
C VAL A 538 4.18 16.76 11.39
N SER A 539 4.11 15.45 11.11
CA SER A 539 4.58 14.34 11.95
C SER A 539 4.99 13.14 11.08
N GLY A 540 5.53 12.09 11.67
CA GLY A 540 5.83 10.85 10.94
C GLY A 540 4.59 10.26 10.25
N PRO A 541 3.44 10.12 10.95
CA PRO A 541 2.20 9.65 10.35
C PRO A 541 1.65 10.52 9.21
N THR A 542 1.71 11.86 9.31
CA THR A 542 1.26 12.71 8.19
C THR A 542 2.18 12.56 6.99
N HIS A 543 3.48 12.43 7.23
CA HIS A 543 4.46 12.30 6.17
C HIS A 543 4.31 10.98 5.42
N SER A 544 4.21 9.85 6.13
CA SER A 544 4.01 8.54 5.50
C SER A 544 2.65 8.47 4.77
N SER A 545 1.61 9.09 5.33
CA SER A 545 0.29 9.20 4.71
C SER A 545 0.32 9.96 3.38
N ALA A 546 0.98 11.11 3.33
CA ALA A 546 1.16 11.85 2.09
C ALA A 546 2.07 11.10 1.10
N LEU A 547 3.10 10.40 1.59
CA LEU A 547 3.97 9.56 0.76
C LEU A 547 3.20 8.44 0.06
N ASP A 548 2.21 7.80 0.68
CA ASP A 548 1.34 6.82 0.01
C ASP A 548 0.70 7.40 -1.26
N SER A 549 0.29 8.68 -1.24
CA SER A 549 -0.29 9.32 -2.43
C SER A 549 0.73 9.45 -3.57
N ILE A 550 1.99 9.76 -3.24
CA ILE A 550 3.08 9.93 -4.20
C ILE A 550 3.47 8.56 -4.79
N VAL A 551 3.59 7.53 -3.95
CA VAL A 551 3.83 6.14 -4.38
C VAL A 551 2.66 5.62 -5.23
N ALA A 552 1.42 5.96 -4.88
CA ALA A 552 0.26 5.61 -5.70
C ALA A 552 0.26 6.31 -7.07
N ALA A 553 0.64 7.59 -7.12
CA ALA A 553 0.80 8.33 -8.37
C ALA A 553 1.90 7.75 -9.26
N MET A 554 3.04 7.37 -8.68
CA MET A 554 4.13 6.70 -9.39
C MET A 554 3.64 5.43 -10.13
N ALA A 555 2.77 4.63 -9.51
CA ALA A 555 2.26 3.40 -10.11
C ALA A 555 1.26 3.62 -11.26
N VAL A 556 0.61 4.79 -11.32
CA VAL A 556 -0.48 5.05 -12.28
C VAL A 556 -0.17 6.11 -13.31
N ALA A 557 0.97 6.82 -13.22
CA ALA A 557 1.34 7.94 -14.10
C ALA A 557 1.37 7.54 -15.58
#